data_AF-A0A0C2FRE2-F1
#
_entry.id   AF-A0A0C2FRE2-F1
#
_cell.length_a   1.000
_cell.length_b   1.000
_cell.length_c   1.000
_cell.angle_alpha   90.00
_cell.angle_beta   90.00
_cell.angle_gamma   90.00
#
_symmetry.space_group_name_H-M   'P 1'
#
loop_
_entity.id
_entity.type
_entity.pdbx_description
1 polymer ?
#
loop_
_entity_poly.entity_id
_entity_poly.type
_entity_poly.pdbx_seq_one_letter_code
_entity_poly.pdbx_strand_id
1 'polypeptide(L)'
;MGYIKSIIEDNVEGIYVKSLMLGENLASDTERGFLANMNELVENACEQIRNDSLLQLGYNAIGFSQGGQRAVAQRCPNPPMKNLISVGGQQQGVFGLPYCPGDTRLCNLIRKFLDMGAYNHYVQNTVVQAQYWHDPLHEDEYRKKSIFLADINNERVS
;
A
#
# COMPACT_ATOMS: atom_id res chain seq x y z
N MET A 1 9.25 -7.74 9.16
CA MET A 1 8.05 -8.58 9.37
C MET A 1 8.35 -10.05 9.73
N GLY A 2 9.61 -10.47 9.93
CA GLY A 2 9.92 -11.87 10.27
C GLY A 2 9.20 -12.42 11.51
N TYR A 3 8.98 -11.58 12.53
CA TYR A 3 8.29 -12.00 13.76
C TYR A 3 6.84 -12.47 13.54
N ILE A 4 6.06 -11.74 12.74
CA ILE A 4 4.66 -12.14 12.44
C ILE A 4 4.64 -13.44 11.63
N LYS A 5 5.56 -13.60 10.69
CA LYS A 5 5.71 -14.83 9.92
C LYS A 5 5.96 -16.01 10.86
N SER A 6 6.93 -15.89 11.78
CA SER A 6 7.22 -16.95 12.76
C SER A 6 6.01 -17.29 13.63
N ILE A 7 5.28 -16.29 14.14
CA ILE A 7 4.07 -16.56 14.92
C ILE A 7 3.06 -17.39 14.13
N ILE A 8 2.83 -17.06 12.86
CA ILE A 8 1.87 -17.80 12.03
C ILE A 8 2.34 -19.24 11.80
N GLU A 9 3.61 -19.42 11.45
CA GLU A 9 4.21 -20.75 11.20
C GLU A 9 4.22 -21.62 12.47
N ASP A 10 4.44 -21.02 13.64
CA ASP A 10 4.44 -21.73 14.93
C ASP A 10 3.04 -22.16 15.39
N ASN A 11 1.99 -21.48 14.93
CA ASN A 11 0.60 -21.73 15.34
C ASN A 11 -0.23 -22.49 14.29
N VAL A 12 0.27 -22.64 13.07
CA VAL A 12 -0.43 -23.36 12.00
C VAL A 12 0.54 -24.30 11.30
N GLU A 13 0.50 -25.57 11.68
CA GLU A 13 1.39 -26.58 11.12
C GLU A 13 1.24 -26.72 9.60
N GLY A 14 2.38 -26.73 8.89
CA GLY A 14 2.42 -26.91 7.44
C GLY A 14 1.98 -25.69 6.61
N ILE A 15 1.72 -24.53 7.24
CA ILE A 15 1.34 -23.32 6.51
C ILE A 15 2.52 -22.75 5.71
N TYR A 16 2.23 -22.29 4.50
CA TYR A 16 3.18 -21.51 3.70
C TYR A 16 2.93 -20.01 3.92
N VAL A 17 3.97 -19.28 4.33
CA VAL A 17 3.89 -17.82 4.53
C VAL A 17 4.85 -17.08 3.60
N LYS A 18 4.28 -16.34 2.65
CA LYS A 18 4.98 -15.39 1.79
C LYS A 18 4.85 -13.96 2.34
N SER A 19 5.95 -13.41 2.86
CA SER A 19 6.06 -11.96 3.11
C SER A 19 6.54 -11.29 1.83
N LEU A 20 5.73 -10.41 1.25
CA LEU A 20 6.12 -9.66 0.06
C LEU A 20 7.27 -8.70 0.38
N MET A 21 8.21 -8.60 -0.56
CA MET A 21 9.30 -7.62 -0.56
C MET A 21 9.26 -6.97 -1.95
N LEU A 22 9.05 -5.67 -2.00
CA LEU A 22 8.81 -4.89 -3.21
C LEU A 22 10.04 -4.09 -3.65
N GLY A 23 11.13 -4.16 -2.89
CA GLY A 23 12.47 -3.70 -3.28
C GLY A 23 13.45 -4.87 -3.45
N GLU A 24 14.63 -4.60 -4.02
CA GLU A 24 15.66 -5.63 -4.26
C GLU A 24 16.29 -6.16 -2.96
N ASN A 25 16.22 -5.37 -1.89
CA ASN A 25 16.75 -5.66 -0.57
C ASN A 25 15.94 -4.90 0.50
N LEU A 26 16.21 -5.17 1.78
CA LEU A 26 15.47 -4.59 2.91
C LEU A 26 15.50 -3.05 2.94
N ALA A 27 16.63 -2.43 2.56
CA ALA A 27 16.75 -0.98 2.55
C ALA A 27 15.87 -0.36 1.45
N SER A 28 15.96 -0.91 0.23
CA SER A 28 15.12 -0.49 -0.90
C SER A 28 13.63 -0.76 -0.64
N ASP A 29 13.29 -1.89 -0.05
CA ASP A 29 11.91 -2.24 0.32
C ASP A 29 11.32 -1.22 1.32
N THR A 30 12.12 -0.84 2.32
CA THR A 30 11.74 0.20 3.29
C THR A 30 11.54 1.55 2.61
N GLU A 31 12.47 1.96 1.74
CA GLU A 31 12.38 3.23 1.01
C GLU A 31 11.15 3.27 0.10
N ARG A 32 10.88 2.20 -0.65
CA ARG A 32 9.70 2.08 -1.52
C ARG A 32 8.38 2.12 -0.77
N GLY A 33 8.37 1.82 0.54
CA GLY A 33 7.22 2.05 1.41
C GLY A 33 6.82 3.54 1.55
N PHE A 34 7.73 4.46 1.26
CA PHE A 34 7.51 5.90 1.31
C PHE A 34 7.61 6.56 -0.06
N LEU A 35 8.58 6.14 -0.88
CA LEU A 35 8.93 6.76 -2.15
C LEU A 35 8.77 5.76 -3.30
N ALA A 36 7.55 5.65 -3.82
CA ALA A 36 7.20 4.81 -4.98
C ALA A 36 5.81 5.18 -5.51
N ASN A 37 5.49 4.69 -6.71
CA ASN A 37 4.11 4.68 -7.21
C ASN A 37 3.38 3.42 -6.71
N MET A 38 2.29 3.60 -5.97
CA MET A 38 1.50 2.49 -5.42
C MET A 38 0.89 1.59 -6.49
N ASN A 39 0.58 2.12 -7.67
CA ASN A 39 0.08 1.30 -8.76
C ASN A 39 1.15 0.30 -9.23
N GLU A 40 2.41 0.72 -9.28
CA GLU A 40 3.54 -0.17 -9.60
C GLU A 40 3.80 -1.18 -8.47
N LEU A 41 3.68 -0.76 -7.21
CA LEU A 41 3.80 -1.66 -6.05
C LEU A 41 2.73 -2.76 -6.09
N VAL A 42 1.49 -2.40 -6.44
CA VAL A 42 0.40 -3.36 -6.59
C VAL A 42 0.64 -4.30 -7.76
N GLU A 43 1.09 -3.80 -8.92
CA GLU A 43 1.41 -4.67 -10.05
C GLU A 43 2.53 -5.66 -9.69
N ASN A 44 3.60 -5.18 -9.05
CA ASN A 44 4.68 -6.06 -8.61
C ASN A 44 4.20 -7.11 -7.59
N ALA A 45 3.32 -6.74 -6.65
CA ALA A 45 2.70 -7.70 -5.75
C ALA A 45 1.85 -8.74 -6.50
N CYS A 46 1.05 -8.30 -7.48
CA CYS A 46 0.24 -9.19 -8.32
C CYS A 46 1.12 -10.17 -9.10
N GLU A 47 2.24 -9.73 -9.68
CA GLU A 47 3.20 -10.59 -10.38
C GLU A 47 3.85 -11.62 -9.43
N GLN A 48 4.31 -11.19 -8.25
CA GLN A 48 4.88 -12.10 -7.27
C GLN A 48 3.89 -13.18 -6.83
N ILE A 49 2.63 -12.80 -6.60
CA ILE A 49 1.56 -13.73 -6.20
C ILE A 49 1.24 -14.69 -7.35
N ARG A 50 1.12 -14.19 -8.58
CA ARG A 50 0.79 -14.99 -9.77
C ARG A 50 1.89 -16.00 -10.10
N ASN A 51 3.15 -15.66 -9.87
CA ASN A 51 4.29 -16.53 -10.16
C ASN A 51 4.59 -17.53 -9.04
N ASP A 52 3.92 -17.42 -7.88
CA ASP A 52 4.09 -18.35 -6.77
C ASP A 52 3.14 -19.55 -6.93
N SER A 53 3.71 -20.72 -7.23
CA SER A 53 2.94 -21.96 -7.46
C SER A 53 2.16 -22.41 -6.23
N LEU A 54 2.60 -22.06 -5.02
CA LEU A 54 1.94 -22.43 -3.76
C LEU A 54 0.69 -21.60 -3.48
N LEU A 55 0.49 -20.48 -4.20
CA LEU A 55 -0.67 -19.59 -4.03
C LEU A 55 -1.79 -19.85 -5.06
N GLN A 56 -1.58 -20.75 -6.03
CA GLN A 56 -2.48 -20.89 -7.19
C GLN A 56 -3.88 -21.41 -6.85
N LEU A 57 -4.01 -22.21 -5.79
CA LEU A 57 -5.32 -22.70 -5.31
C LEU A 57 -6.06 -21.65 -4.46
N GLY A 58 -5.47 -20.47 -4.31
CA GLY A 58 -5.96 -19.36 -3.54
C GLY A 58 -5.21 -19.16 -2.24
N TYR A 59 -5.31 -17.96 -1.70
CA TYR A 59 -4.51 -17.51 -0.55
C TYR A 59 -5.30 -16.58 0.37
N ASN A 60 -4.87 -16.49 1.63
CA ASN A 60 -5.30 -15.44 2.53
C ASN A 60 -4.26 -14.30 2.50
N ALA A 61 -4.72 -13.06 2.66
CA ALA A 61 -3.85 -11.89 2.74
C ALA A 61 -3.98 -11.21 4.09
N ILE A 62 -2.84 -10.77 4.64
CA ILE A 62 -2.78 -9.94 5.84
C ILE A 62 -2.01 -8.68 5.50
N GLY A 63 -2.65 -7.53 5.61
CA GLY A 63 -2.06 -6.23 5.30
C GLY A 63 -2.00 -5.36 6.55
N PHE A 64 -0.83 -4.78 6.83
CA PHE A 64 -0.59 -3.91 7.98
C PHE A 64 -0.50 -2.45 7.55
N SER A 65 -1.21 -1.56 8.24
CA SER A 65 -1.25 -0.13 7.92
C SER A 65 -1.54 0.09 6.42
N GLN A 66 -0.73 0.83 5.68
CA GLN A 66 -0.93 1.05 4.24
C GLN A 66 -0.95 -0.25 3.41
N GLY A 67 -0.36 -1.35 3.88
CA GLY A 67 -0.45 -2.65 3.21
C GLY A 67 -1.84 -3.29 3.33
N GLY A 68 -2.70 -2.76 4.19
CA GLY A 68 -4.09 -3.21 4.37
C GLY A 68 -5.04 -2.73 3.28
N GLN A 69 -4.61 -1.88 2.35
CA GLN A 69 -5.43 -1.42 1.22
C GLN A 69 -5.80 -2.58 0.29
N ARG A 70 -7.05 -2.61 -0.18
CA ARG A 70 -7.64 -3.75 -0.89
C ARG A 70 -7.30 -3.86 -2.40
N ALA A 71 -6.32 -3.09 -2.88
CA ALA A 71 -6.06 -2.92 -4.31
C ALA A 71 -5.73 -4.22 -5.05
N VAL A 72 -4.92 -5.11 -4.44
CA VAL A 72 -4.58 -6.43 -5.02
C VAL A 72 -5.85 -7.25 -5.28
N ALA A 73 -6.77 -7.30 -4.30
CA ALA A 73 -8.01 -8.06 -4.43
C ALA A 73 -8.91 -7.54 -5.57
N GLN A 74 -8.90 -6.23 -5.83
CA GLN A 74 -9.70 -5.60 -6.89
C GLN A 74 -9.07 -5.74 -8.27
N ARG A 75 -7.74 -5.65 -8.38
CA ARG A 75 -7.03 -5.54 -9.67
C ARG A 75 -6.49 -6.86 -10.20
N CYS A 76 -6.11 -7.80 -9.34
CA CYS A 76 -5.60 -9.11 -9.75
C CYS A 76 -6.32 -10.26 -9.05
N PRO A 77 -7.53 -10.63 -9.53
CA PRO A 77 -8.36 -11.66 -8.89
C PRO A 77 -7.83 -13.10 -9.04
N ASN A 78 -6.74 -13.30 -9.80
CA ASN A 78 -6.15 -14.60 -10.07
C ASN A 78 -4.66 -14.62 -9.65
N PRO A 79 -4.25 -15.54 -8.75
CA PRO A 79 -5.05 -16.53 -8.03
C PRO A 79 -6.05 -15.91 -7.02
N PRO A 80 -7.09 -16.63 -6.60
CA PRO A 80 -8.17 -16.04 -5.81
C PRO A 80 -7.77 -15.78 -4.36
N MET A 81 -7.80 -14.51 -3.94
CA MET A 81 -7.74 -14.13 -2.54
C MET A 81 -9.01 -14.61 -1.83
N LYS A 82 -8.88 -15.39 -0.75
CA LYS A 82 -9.99 -15.97 0.02
C LYS A 82 -10.44 -15.06 1.15
N ASN A 83 -9.49 -14.64 1.99
CA ASN A 83 -9.73 -13.71 3.08
C ASN A 83 -8.71 -12.58 3.05
N LEU A 84 -9.16 -11.36 3.37
CA LEU A 84 -8.30 -10.20 3.60
C LEU A 84 -8.43 -9.77 5.06
N ILE A 85 -7.33 -9.79 5.80
CA ILE A 85 -7.22 -9.24 7.15
C ILE A 85 -6.49 -7.90 7.04
N SER A 86 -7.22 -6.81 7.24
CA SER A 86 -6.66 -5.45 7.24
C SER A 86 -6.39 -5.00 8.68
N VAL A 87 -5.11 -4.94 9.07
CA VAL A 87 -4.69 -4.53 10.41
C VAL A 87 -4.35 -3.04 10.39
N GLY A 88 -5.33 -2.21 10.73
CA GLY A 88 -5.17 -0.75 10.78
C GLY A 88 -5.05 -0.07 9.42
N GLY A 89 -5.56 -0.70 8.36
CA GLY A 89 -5.51 -0.15 6.99
C GLY A 89 -6.43 1.04 6.77
N GLN A 90 -5.95 2.02 6.01
CA GLN A 90 -6.64 3.30 5.81
C GLN A 90 -7.54 3.28 4.57
N GLN A 91 -8.60 2.46 4.57
CA GLN A 91 -9.45 2.22 3.38
C GLN A 91 -10.09 3.47 2.76
N GLN A 92 -10.21 4.55 3.54
CA GLN A 92 -10.72 5.86 3.13
C GLN A 92 -9.62 6.93 3.10
N GLY A 93 -8.35 6.51 3.07
CA GLY A 93 -7.21 7.42 3.11
C GLY A 93 -7.00 8.07 4.46
N VAL A 94 -6.23 9.15 4.44
CA VAL A 94 -5.95 9.98 5.61
C VAL A 94 -6.08 11.47 5.25
N PHE A 95 -6.53 12.26 6.23
CA PHE A 95 -6.52 13.72 6.19
C PHE A 95 -5.80 14.28 7.42
N GLY A 96 -4.53 13.95 7.51
CA GLY A 96 -3.70 14.32 8.65
C GLY A 96 -2.37 13.60 8.55
N LEU A 97 -1.30 14.34 8.80
CA LEU A 97 0.00 13.71 8.97
C LEU A 97 -0.01 12.99 10.32
N PRO A 98 0.19 11.65 10.37
CA PRO A 98 0.50 11.03 11.63
C PRO A 98 1.74 11.71 12.19
N TYR A 99 1.74 11.92 13.51
CA TYR A 99 2.89 12.43 14.25
C TYR A 99 4.08 11.54 13.89
N CYS A 100 4.99 12.01 13.03
CA CYS A 100 6.19 11.27 12.72
C CYS A 100 7.13 11.42 13.92
N PRO A 101 7.32 10.39 14.76
CA PRO A 101 8.19 10.49 15.90
C PRO A 101 9.63 10.46 15.40
N GLY A 102 10.29 11.62 15.38
CA GLY A 102 11.70 11.75 15.08
C GLY A 102 12.03 12.73 13.96
N ASP A 103 13.09 13.49 14.16
CA ASP A 103 13.69 14.39 13.17
C ASP A 103 14.48 13.59 12.12
N THR A 104 13.75 12.76 11.36
CA THR A 104 14.34 11.94 10.30
C THR A 104 14.21 12.68 8.97
N ARG A 105 15.29 12.69 8.19
CA ARG A 105 15.38 13.31 6.86
C ARG A 105 14.21 12.93 5.94
N LEU A 106 13.69 11.71 6.10
CA LEU A 106 12.54 11.18 5.36
C LEU A 106 11.22 11.87 5.72
N CYS A 107 10.95 12.12 7.00
CA CYS A 107 9.74 12.83 7.41
C CYS A 107 9.77 14.30 7.01
N ASN A 108 10.93 14.96 7.09
CA ASN A 108 11.10 16.32 6.58
C ASN A 108 10.94 16.39 5.05
N LEU A 109 11.36 15.34 4.33
CA LEU A 109 11.16 15.23 2.89
C LEU A 109 9.67 15.08 2.54
N ILE A 110 8.93 14.22 3.23
CA ILE A 110 7.48 14.03 3.03
C ILE A 110 6.73 15.34 3.33
N ARG A 111 7.09 16.05 4.41
CA ARG A 111 6.51 17.37 4.73
C ARG A 111 6.74 18.36 3.59
N LYS A 112 7.97 18.49 3.08
CA LYS A 112 8.28 19.37 1.93
C LYS A 112 7.49 19.00 0.67
N PHE A 113 7.29 17.71 0.40
CA PHE A 113 6.48 17.27 -0.73
C PHE A 113 5.00 17.63 -0.55
N LEU A 114 4.48 17.51 0.67
CA LEU A 114 3.10 17.91 0.97
C LEU A 114 2.93 19.44 0.95
N ASP A 115 3.96 20.21 1.31
CA ASP A 115 3.97 21.68 1.16
C ASP A 115 3.88 22.11 -0.32
N MET A 116 4.38 21.29 -1.26
CA MET A 116 4.18 21.49 -2.71
C MET A 116 2.78 21.11 -3.19
N GLY A 117 1.96 20.51 -2.32
CA GLY A 117 0.60 20.05 -2.58
C GLY A 117 0.53 18.55 -2.79
N ALA A 118 -0.29 17.87 -1.98
CA ALA A 118 -0.51 16.42 -2.08
C ALA A 118 -0.97 15.98 -3.48
N TYR A 119 -1.75 16.80 -4.17
CA TYR A 119 -2.29 16.50 -5.50
C TYR A 119 -1.44 17.03 -6.67
N ASN A 120 -0.21 17.49 -6.40
CA ASN A 120 0.75 17.77 -7.46
C ASN A 120 1.10 16.47 -8.22
N HIS A 121 1.18 16.51 -9.55
CA HIS A 121 1.45 15.32 -10.37
C HIS A 121 2.75 14.60 -9.98
N TYR A 122 3.83 15.34 -9.70
CA TYR A 122 5.10 14.74 -9.28
C TYR A 122 4.96 14.06 -7.91
N VAL A 123 4.32 14.75 -6.95
CA VAL A 123 4.10 14.23 -5.60
C VAL A 123 3.24 12.97 -5.63
N GLN A 124 2.15 12.97 -6.40
CA GLN A 124 1.30 11.80 -6.60
C GLN A 124 2.07 10.61 -7.18
N ASN A 125 3.03 10.82 -8.08
CA ASN A 125 3.77 9.71 -8.68
C ASN A 125 4.98 9.24 -7.86
N THR A 126 5.40 9.98 -6.83
CA THR A 126 6.63 9.68 -6.06
C THR A 126 6.36 9.36 -4.61
N VAL A 127 5.37 9.99 -3.96
CA VAL A 127 5.13 9.84 -2.52
C VAL A 127 3.94 8.92 -2.27
N VAL A 128 4.16 7.81 -1.58
CA VAL A 128 3.13 6.80 -1.30
C VAL A 128 2.00 7.39 -0.46
N GLN A 129 2.33 8.19 0.55
CA GLN A 129 1.35 8.82 1.45
C GLN A 129 0.41 9.79 0.74
N ALA A 130 0.90 10.47 -0.31
CA ALA A 130 0.07 11.38 -1.09
C ALA A 130 -1.00 10.65 -1.91
N GLN A 131 -0.71 9.41 -2.32
CA GLN A 131 -1.59 8.62 -3.19
C GLN A 131 -2.85 8.10 -2.48
N TYR A 132 -2.84 8.10 -1.14
CA TYR A 132 -4.01 7.89 -0.29
C TYR A 132 -4.35 9.09 0.60
N TRP A 133 -3.87 10.29 0.23
CA TRP A 133 -4.33 11.53 0.84
C TRP A 133 -5.74 11.84 0.37
N HIS A 134 -6.66 12.00 1.30
CA HIS A 134 -8.06 12.26 1.05
C HIS A 134 -8.43 13.56 1.75
N ASP A 135 -8.53 14.67 0.99
CA ASP A 135 -8.93 15.97 1.52
C ASP A 135 -10.46 16.12 1.47
N PRO A 136 -11.18 16.00 2.61
CA PRO A 136 -12.63 16.10 2.65
C PRO A 136 -13.12 17.55 2.43
N LEU A 137 -12.24 18.56 2.49
CA LEU A 137 -12.58 19.95 2.21
C LEU A 137 -12.53 20.25 0.70
N HIS A 138 -11.79 19.44 -0.07
CA HIS A 138 -11.60 19.60 -1.52
C HIS A 138 -11.82 18.28 -2.28
N GLU A 139 -12.95 17.63 -2.02
CA GLU A 139 -13.37 16.36 -2.63
C GLU A 139 -13.20 16.31 -4.16
N ASP A 140 -13.58 17.38 -4.87
CA ASP A 140 -13.49 17.41 -6.33
C ASP A 140 -12.05 17.35 -6.83
N GLU A 141 -11.11 17.96 -6.09
CA GLU A 141 -9.69 17.87 -6.42
C GLU A 141 -9.15 16.47 -6.15
N TYR A 142 -9.51 15.89 -5.00
CA TYR A 142 -9.18 14.52 -4.64
C TYR A 142 -9.62 13.53 -5.72
N ARG A 143 -10.90 13.57 -6.11
CA ARG A 143 -11.48 12.65 -7.11
C ARG A 143 -10.82 12.77 -8.48
N LYS A 144 -10.40 13.98 -8.86
CA LYS A 144 -9.73 14.25 -10.16
C LYS A 144 -8.26 13.88 -10.16
N LYS A 145 -7.55 14.05 -9.04
CA LYS A 145 -6.08 14.02 -9.00
C LYS A 145 -5.48 12.85 -8.23
N SER A 146 -6.22 12.17 -7.36
CA SER A 146 -5.71 10.97 -6.67
C SER A 146 -5.43 9.87 -7.70
N ILE A 147 -4.17 9.44 -7.78
CA ILE A 147 -3.77 8.43 -8.76
C ILE A 147 -4.05 6.99 -8.30
N PHE A 148 -4.46 6.81 -7.04
CA PHE A 148 -4.61 5.48 -6.42
C PHE A 148 -5.92 5.35 -5.64
N LEU A 149 -6.09 6.09 -4.54
CA LEU A 149 -7.22 5.87 -3.63
C LEU A 149 -8.58 6.12 -4.31
N ALA A 150 -8.71 7.21 -5.06
CA ALA A 150 -9.94 7.50 -5.80
C ALA A 150 -10.27 6.42 -6.85
N ASP A 151 -9.26 5.75 -7.41
CA ASP A 151 -9.46 4.64 -8.35
C ASP A 151 -10.01 3.41 -7.64
N ILE A 152 -9.34 2.95 -6.59
CA ILE A 152 -9.76 1.74 -5.84
C ILE A 152 -11.07 1.94 -5.05
N ASN A 153 -11.48 3.19 -4.84
CA ASN A 153 -12.77 3.56 -4.25
C ASN A 153 -13.88 3.83 -5.27
N ASN A 154 -13.62 3.74 -6.59
CA ASN A 154 -14.59 4.09 -7.64
C ASN A 154 -15.09 5.55 -7.58
N GLU A 155 -14.22 6.49 -7.22
CA GLU A 155 -14.56 7.90 -7.01
C GLU A 155 -14.08 8.81 -8.14
N ARG A 156 -13.28 8.29 -9.08
CA ARG A 156 -12.82 9.06 -10.25
C ARG A 156 -13.99 9.54 -11.08
N VAL A 157 -14.05 10.85 -11.30
CA VAL A 157 -15.02 11.47 -12.21
C VAL A 157 -14.44 11.41 -13.62
N SER A 158 -15.19 10.82 -14.55
CA SER A 158 -14.90 10.79 -15.99
C SER A 158 -14.94 12.18 -16.63
#